data_AF-A0AAD6V9Q0-F1
#
_entry.id   AF-A0AAD6V9Q0-F1
#
_cell.length_a   1.000
_cell.length_b   1.000
_cell.length_c   1.000
_cell.angle_alpha   90.00
_cell.angle_beta   90.00
_cell.angle_gamma   90.00
#
_symmetry.space_group_name_H-M   'P 1'
#
loop_
_entity.id
_entity.type
_entity.pdbx_description
1 polymer ?
#
loop_
_entity_poly.entity_id
_entity_poly.type
_entity_poly.pdbx_seq_one_letter_code
_entity_poly.pdbx_strand_id
1 'polypeptide(L)'
;CASAIRWAGFREYIYGTSLRTLVEQGWAQIRVPSLEIFRQSFDLPHPARVIGEVLANETDPYLIWQFNPAYPCPAGCSRSARGSCAPHGVQFDGVNHRFAESENPFL
;
A
#
# COMPACT_ATOMS: atom_id res chain seq x y z
N CYS A 1 -0.37 4.69 -10.88
CA CYS A 1 -0.80 3.39 -11.45
C CYS A 1 -1.99 3.51 -12.39
N ALA A 2 -3.10 4.14 -11.98
CA ALA A 2 -4.31 4.27 -12.81
C ALA A 2 -4.06 4.84 -14.21
N SER A 3 -3.18 5.84 -14.36
CA SER A 3 -2.84 6.44 -15.66
C SER A 3 -2.17 5.44 -16.61
N ALA A 4 -1.20 4.67 -16.12
CA ALA A 4 -0.54 3.63 -16.91
C ALA A 4 -1.50 2.54 -17.37
N ILE A 5 -2.41 2.11 -16.48
CA ILE A 5 -3.45 1.11 -16.80
C ILE A 5 -4.41 1.66 -17.86
N ARG A 6 -4.87 2.90 -17.69
CA ARG A 6 -5.76 3.58 -18.64
C ARG A 6 -5.10 3.74 -20.01
N TRP A 7 -3.81 4.09 -20.04
CA TRP A 7 -3.01 4.22 -21.24
C TRP A 7 -2.80 2.88 -21.96
N ALA A 8 -2.58 1.81 -21.20
CA ALA A 8 -2.39 0.46 -21.74
C ALA A 8 -3.68 -0.17 -22.31
N GLY A 9 -4.83 0.51 -22.24
CA GLY A 9 -6.06 0.08 -22.90
C GLY A 9 -6.81 -1.06 -22.18
N PHE A 10 -6.62 -1.20 -20.87
CA PHE A 10 -7.38 -2.17 -20.07
C PHE A 10 -8.87 -1.84 -20.13
N ARG A 11 -9.70 -2.85 -20.40
CA ARG A 11 -11.16 -2.68 -20.48
C ARG A 11 -11.81 -2.43 -19.13
N GLU A 12 -11.24 -3.00 -18.07
CA GLU A 12 -11.79 -2.94 -16.72
C GLU A 12 -10.69 -2.74 -15.69
N TYR A 13 -10.96 -1.86 -14.72
CA TYR A 13 -10.11 -1.57 -13.59
C TYR A 13 -10.91 -1.75 -12.31
N ILE A 14 -10.61 -2.84 -11.60
CA ILE A 14 -11.32 -3.25 -10.38
C ILE A 14 -10.35 -3.17 -9.21
N TYR A 15 -10.76 -2.57 -8.09
CA TYR A 15 -9.95 -2.49 -6.88
C TYR A 15 -10.80 -2.66 -5.61
N GLY A 16 -10.18 -3.18 -4.55
CA GLY A 16 -10.75 -3.25 -3.20
C GLY A 16 -10.56 -1.94 -2.45
N THR A 17 -9.45 -1.80 -1.74
CA THR A 17 -9.17 -0.59 -0.94
C THR A 17 -9.13 0.70 -1.74
N SER A 18 -9.84 1.72 -1.25
CA SER A 18 -9.86 3.05 -1.86
C SER A 18 -8.61 3.88 -1.50
N LEU A 19 -8.23 4.80 -2.39
CA LEU A 19 -7.19 5.79 -2.10
C LEU A 19 -7.49 6.60 -0.84
N ARG A 20 -8.76 6.95 -0.61
CA ARG A 20 -9.21 7.67 0.58
C ARG A 20 -8.89 6.88 1.84
N THR A 21 -9.28 5.60 1.87
CA THR A 21 -8.99 4.69 2.98
C THR A 21 -7.49 4.63 3.26
N LEU A 22 -6.65 4.47 2.22
CA LEU A 22 -5.19 4.45 2.38
C LEU A 22 -4.66 5.73 3.02
N VAL A 23 -5.10 6.90 2.55
CA VAL A 23 -4.69 8.20 3.09
C VAL A 23 -5.14 8.36 4.55
N GLU A 24 -6.37 7.95 4.88
CA GLU A 24 -6.89 7.97 6.26
C GLU A 24 -6.09 7.06 7.19
N GLN A 25 -5.58 5.93 6.67
CA GLN A 25 -4.71 5.01 7.40
C GLN A 25 -3.23 5.44 7.42
N GLY A 26 -2.91 6.65 6.96
CA GLY A 26 -1.57 7.23 7.04
C GLY A 26 -0.63 6.84 5.90
N TRP A 27 -1.10 6.16 4.86
CA TRP A 27 -0.27 5.85 3.69
C TRP A 27 -0.03 7.11 2.85
N ALA A 28 1.24 7.37 2.55
CA ALA A 28 1.61 8.43 1.60
C ALA A 28 1.15 8.04 0.19
N GLN A 29 0.33 8.89 -0.44
CA GLN A 29 -0.20 8.68 -1.78
C GLN A 29 -0.38 10.01 -2.51
N ILE A 30 -0.30 9.97 -3.84
CA ILE A 30 -0.76 11.08 -4.70
C ILE A 30 -2.28 11.14 -4.59
N ARG A 31 -2.83 12.29 -4.16
CA ARG A 31 -4.27 12.46 -3.87
C ARG A 31 -5.12 12.70 -5.13
N VAL A 32 -4.95 11.85 -6.13
CA VAL A 32 -5.75 11.87 -7.37
C VAL A 32 -6.47 10.53 -7.50
N PRO A 33 -7.81 10.48 -7.33
CA PRO A 33 -8.58 9.24 -7.44
C PRO A 33 -8.43 8.58 -8.81
N SER A 34 -8.41 7.25 -8.88
CA SER A 34 -8.35 6.52 -10.16
C SER A 34 -9.50 6.91 -11.09
N LEU A 35 -10.70 7.15 -10.55
CA LEU A 35 -11.85 7.59 -11.33
C LEU A 35 -11.61 8.93 -12.03
N GLU A 36 -10.89 9.85 -11.40
CA GLU A 36 -10.55 11.15 -11.97
C GLU A 36 -9.61 10.99 -13.16
N ILE A 37 -8.59 10.14 -13.03
CA ILE A 37 -7.68 9.82 -14.14
C ILE A 37 -8.46 9.29 -15.35
N PHE A 38 -9.44 8.40 -15.12
CA PHE A 38 -10.24 7.84 -16.21
C PHE A 38 -11.16 8.90 -16.84
N ARG A 39 -11.76 9.79 -16.04
CA ARG A 39 -12.58 10.91 -16.53
C ARG A 39 -11.79 11.89 -17.39
N GLN A 40 -10.56 12.22 -16.98
CA GLN A 40 -9.68 13.12 -17.72
C GLN A 40 -9.02 12.47 -18.94
N SER A 41 -9.18 11.16 -19.13
CA SER A 41 -8.60 10.40 -20.26
C SER A 41 -9.63 10.12 -21.35
N PHE A 42 -10.45 11.11 -21.68
CA PHE A 42 -11.55 10.98 -22.65
C PHE A 42 -11.07 10.91 -24.10
N ASP A 43 -9.86 11.41 -24.41
CA ASP A 43 -9.26 11.36 -25.75
C ASP A 43 -8.76 9.96 -26.17
N LEU A 44 -8.71 9.00 -25.24
CA LEU A 44 -8.23 7.65 -25.52
C LEU A 44 -9.36 6.78 -26.11
N PRO A 45 -9.10 6.05 -27.20
CA PRO A 45 -10.14 5.46 -28.06
C PRO A 45 -10.92 4.31 -27.42
N HIS A 46 -10.33 3.63 -26.42
CA HIS A 46 -10.95 2.48 -25.78
C HIS A 46 -11.71 2.92 -24.52
N PRO A 47 -13.02 2.63 -24.41
CA PRO A 47 -13.74 2.85 -23.16
C PRO A 47 -13.23 1.88 -22.10
N ALA A 48 -13.28 2.30 -20.85
CA ALA A 48 -12.89 1.47 -19.73
C ALA A 48 -13.85 1.64 -18.55
N ARG A 49 -14.14 0.54 -17.86
CA ARG A 49 -15.03 0.50 -16.70
C ARG A 49 -14.20 0.51 -15.42
N VAL A 50 -14.56 1.37 -14.47
CA VAL A 50 -13.95 1.44 -13.14
C VAL A 50 -14.93 0.91 -12.12
N ILE A 51 -14.50 -0.05 -11.30
CA ILE A 51 -15.28 -0.59 -10.18
C ILE A 51 -14.39 -0.53 -8.95
N GLY A 52 -14.77 0.30 -7.99
CA GLY A 52 -14.02 0.46 -6.74
C GLY A 52 -14.67 -0.28 -5.59
N GLU A 53 -13.91 -0.42 -4.50
CA GLU A 53 -14.42 -0.86 -3.20
C GLU A 53 -15.03 -2.28 -3.22
N VAL A 54 -14.54 -3.14 -4.13
CA VAL A 54 -14.93 -4.54 -4.20
C VAL A 54 -14.28 -5.32 -3.08
N LEU A 55 -15.08 -5.85 -2.14
CA LEU A 55 -14.60 -6.59 -0.96
C LEU A 55 -13.61 -5.77 -0.11
N ALA A 56 -13.89 -4.47 0.02
CA ALA A 56 -13.05 -3.56 0.80
C ALA A 56 -12.98 -3.96 2.28
N ASN A 57 -14.06 -4.49 2.84
CA ASN A 57 -14.10 -4.97 4.22
C ASN A 57 -13.16 -6.16 4.47
N GLU A 58 -12.86 -6.97 3.45
CA GLU A 58 -11.84 -8.02 3.53
C GLU A 58 -10.43 -7.48 3.24
N THR A 59 -10.27 -6.55 2.30
CA THR A 59 -8.93 -6.08 1.89
C THR A 59 -8.34 -5.02 2.82
N ASP A 60 -9.15 -4.12 3.35
CA ASP A 60 -8.69 -2.97 4.14
C ASP A 60 -7.92 -3.39 5.42
N PRO A 61 -8.34 -4.44 6.18
CA PRO A 61 -7.60 -4.92 7.34
C PRO A 61 -6.14 -5.33 7.06
N TYR A 62 -5.81 -5.69 5.82
CA TYR A 62 -4.44 -6.02 5.45
C TYR A 62 -3.53 -4.79 5.27
N LEU A 63 -4.08 -3.58 5.37
CA LEU A 63 -3.36 -2.33 5.10
C LEU A 63 -3.33 -1.39 6.31
N ILE A 64 -4.07 -1.68 7.38
CA ILE A 64 -4.16 -0.80 8.57
C ILE A 64 -2.99 -0.97 9.57
N TRP A 65 -2.32 -2.13 9.60
CA TRP A 65 -1.31 -2.45 10.64
C TRP A 65 -0.05 -1.58 10.57
N GLN A 66 0.30 -1.07 9.39
CA GLN A 66 1.60 -0.45 9.12
C GLN A 66 1.81 0.85 9.90
N PHE A 67 0.81 1.73 9.94
CA PHE A 67 0.88 3.07 10.54
C PHE A 67 -0.11 3.29 11.70
N ASN A 68 -0.92 2.29 12.03
CA ASN A 68 -1.81 2.35 13.18
C ASN A 68 -1.16 1.68 14.40
N PRO A 69 -0.81 2.42 15.47
CA PRO A 69 -0.16 1.86 16.66
C PRO A 69 -1.08 0.92 17.46
N ALA A 70 -2.40 1.05 17.31
CA ALA A 70 -3.38 0.21 18.00
C ALA A 70 -3.53 -1.18 17.35
N TYR A 71 -3.06 -1.38 16.12
CA TYR A 71 -3.13 -2.66 15.44
C TYR A 71 -1.85 -3.47 15.61
N PRO A 72 -1.95 -4.81 15.78
CA PRO A 72 -0.78 -5.66 15.85
C PRO A 72 -0.04 -5.69 14.51
N CYS A 73 1.30 -5.80 14.56
CA CYS A 73 2.08 -6.11 13.37
C CYS A 73 1.77 -7.53 12.89
N PRO A 74 1.89 -7.81 11.57
CA PRO A 74 1.77 -9.16 11.05
C PRO A 74 2.85 -10.08 11.64
N ALA A 75 2.60 -11.39 11.59
CA ALA A 75 3.53 -12.40 12.09
C ALA A 75 4.92 -12.24 11.46
N GLY A 76 5.97 -12.29 12.28
CA GLY A 76 7.36 -12.07 11.84
C GLY A 76 7.80 -10.61 11.80
N CYS A 77 6.93 -9.67 12.18
CA CYS A 77 7.23 -8.24 12.27
C CYS A 77 7.05 -7.70 13.70
N SER A 78 7.82 -6.68 14.04
CA SER A 78 7.67 -5.88 15.27
C SER A 78 7.60 -4.39 14.94
N ARG A 79 6.93 -3.62 15.81
CA ARG A 79 6.86 -2.17 15.63
C ARG A 79 8.21 -1.55 15.95
N SER A 80 8.79 -0.86 14.97
CA SER A 80 10.07 -0.17 15.12
C SER A 80 9.92 1.10 15.97
N ALA A 81 11.06 1.67 16.39
CA ALA A 81 11.10 2.96 17.10
C ALA A 81 10.47 4.13 16.31
N ARG A 82 10.27 3.97 14.99
CA ARG A 82 9.62 4.95 14.12
C ARG A 82 8.10 4.81 14.05
N GLY A 83 7.53 3.86 14.78
CA GLY A 83 6.09 3.58 14.77
C GLY A 83 5.62 2.70 13.61
N SER A 84 6.48 2.40 12.63
CA SER A 84 6.18 1.47 11.53
C SER A 84 6.55 0.03 11.88
N CYS A 85 5.71 -0.92 11.50
CA CYS A 85 6.04 -2.35 11.55
C CYS A 85 7.18 -2.67 10.56
N ALA A 86 8.16 -3.45 11.01
CA ALA A 86 9.28 -3.94 10.23
C ALA A 86 9.57 -5.42 10.58
N PRO A 87 10.17 -6.21 9.67
CA PRO A 87 10.53 -7.60 9.96
C PRO A 87 11.47 -7.70 11.17
N HIS A 88 11.39 -8.82 11.91
CA HIS A 88 12.37 -9.11 12.95
C HIS A 88 13.78 -9.15 12.40
N GLY A 89 14.75 -8.69 13.20
CA GLY A 89 16.13 -8.64 12.79
C GLY A 89 16.41 -7.65 11.67
N VAL A 90 15.52 -6.68 11.37
CA VAL A 90 15.85 -5.54 10.50
C VAL A 90 16.01 -4.29 11.34
N GLN A 91 17.25 -3.80 11.47
CA GLN A 91 17.59 -2.62 12.24
C GLN A 91 17.91 -1.45 11.32
N PHE A 92 17.45 -0.26 11.68
CA PHE A 92 17.76 0.96 10.94
C PHE A 92 18.98 1.64 11.56
N ASP A 93 20.05 1.80 10.79
CA ASP A 93 21.34 2.34 11.25
C ASP A 93 21.45 3.88 11.16
N GLY A 94 20.36 4.56 10.80
CA GLY A 94 20.36 6.00 10.55
C GLY A 94 20.38 6.35 9.05
N VAL A 95 20.71 5.40 8.17
CA VAL A 95 20.74 5.60 6.71
C VAL A 95 19.91 4.54 5.98
N ASN A 96 20.05 3.26 6.35
CA ASN A 96 19.39 2.13 5.70
C ASN A 96 18.82 1.12 6.71
N HIS A 97 17.89 0.30 6.23
CA HIS A 97 17.48 -0.91 6.93
C HIS A 97 18.47 -2.03 6.60
N ARG A 98 19.17 -2.56 7.60
CA ARG A 98 20.03 -3.75 7.46
C ARG A 98 19.45 -4.89 8.26
N PHE A 99 19.67 -6.12 7.77
CA PHE A 99 19.49 -7.27 8.65
C PHE A 99 20.53 -7.17 9.76
N ALA A 100 20.08 -7.22 11.02
CA ALA A 100 20.93 -7.43 12.16
C ALA A 100 21.63 -8.77 11.91
N GLU A 101 22.95 -8.73 11.71
CA GLU A 101 23.76 -9.94 11.72
C GLU A 101 23.50 -10.60 13.07
N SER A 102 22.85 -11.77 13.05
CA SER A 102 22.77 -12.60 14.24
C SER A 102 24.22 -12.95 14.60
N GLU A 103 24.73 -12.41 15.70
CA GLU A 103 25.93 -12.95 16.32
C GLU A 103 25.70 -14.45 16.49
N ASN A 104 26.45 -15.23 15.72
CA ASN A 104 26.34 -16.67 15.69
C ASN A 104 26.68 -17.19 17.11
N PRO A 105 25.75 -17.79 17.87
CA PRO A 105 26.01 -18.18 19.26
C PRO A 105 26.90 -19.45 19.36
N PHE A 106 27.65 -19.78 18.31
CA PHE A 106 28.50 -20.98 18.20
C PHE A 106 29.94 -20.68 17.75
N LEU A 107 30.45 -19.47 17.97
CA LEU A 107 31.90 -19.18 17.97
C LEU A 107 32.30 -18.48 19.27
#